data_AF-A0A1E4TJ58-F1
#
_entry.id   AF-A0A1E4TJ58-F1
#
_cell.length_a   1.000
_cell.length_b   1.000
_cell.length_c   1.000
_cell.angle_alpha   90.00
_cell.angle_beta   90.00
_cell.angle_gamma   90.00
#
_symmetry.space_group_name_H-M   'P 1'
#
loop_
_entity.id
_entity.type
_entity.pdbx_description
1 polymer ?
#
loop_
_entity_poly.entity_id
_entity_poly.type
_entity_poly.pdbx_seq_one_letter_code
_entity_poly.pdbx_strand_id
1 'polypeptide(L)'
;PSEEQLFHPWDSSPSKELRQKAKLIRQYAKCPVTGEPVDYVCPVAGIPTHANEQAYLSDTYYHEHVKDKLRKVNVYEHDLRSGREFPEFDFPETIDPTLSPTINFLNWDMFFYTREFYSMDTEFQLAATTKMLSYPITIGAAIHEYSPYTIKHSGRLTYEGLKSLAALRYAWLPRQGHRPLTRESRPARVFVIGARGESVLPVHIWRQLSVLFPHANLQVVFIGPECLYNHRERRYMSLEQPETIRIDERLSLVYYTETFDKLHQSGDFFPYDPYLDAFFMFQPGLGAKETAGEWNATIEGLLESKCVVFSTAYHEQDMLQDWDWLQSNYGDKLDVLLTPGDNVFGSTRWEVNYVNTSEVYQVNQKIFGIRGKRYPAI
;
A
#
# COMPACT_ATOMS: atom_id res chain seq x y z
N PRO A 1 -19.27 19.47 0.93
CA PRO A 1 -18.72 20.68 1.58
C PRO A 1 -17.72 21.38 0.65
N SER A 2 -17.65 22.72 0.65
CA SER A 2 -16.62 23.43 -0.13
C SER A 2 -15.26 23.39 0.56
N GLU A 3 -14.17 23.54 -0.19
CA GLU A 3 -12.80 23.60 0.35
C GLU A 3 -12.64 24.64 1.47
N GLU A 4 -13.24 25.81 1.29
CA GLU A 4 -13.14 26.92 2.25
C GLU A 4 -13.82 26.60 3.58
N GLN A 5 -14.93 25.85 3.55
CA GLN A 5 -15.64 25.43 4.76
C GLN A 5 -14.87 24.38 5.56
N LEU A 6 -14.07 23.57 4.87
CA LEU A 6 -13.28 22.50 5.47
C LEU A 6 -11.92 22.97 5.96
N PHE A 7 -11.45 24.13 5.49
CA PHE A 7 -10.16 24.65 5.88
C PHE A 7 -10.18 25.26 7.28
N HIS A 8 -9.47 24.61 8.21
CA HIS A 8 -9.14 25.20 9.50
C HIS A 8 -7.65 24.99 9.83
N PRO A 9 -6.96 25.99 10.39
CA PRO A 9 -5.62 25.78 10.94
C PRO A 9 -5.64 24.66 11.97
N TRP A 10 -4.68 23.74 11.95
CA TRP A 10 -4.71 22.54 12.80
C TRP A 10 -4.68 22.87 14.29
N ASP A 11 -4.00 23.95 14.70
CA ASP A 11 -3.93 24.39 16.09
C ASP A 11 -5.30 24.84 16.64
N SER A 12 -6.11 25.48 15.81
CA SER A 12 -7.46 25.96 16.15
C SER A 12 -8.57 25.07 15.57
N SER A 13 -8.22 23.90 15.02
CA SER A 13 -9.18 23.00 14.38
C SER A 13 -10.27 22.59 15.37
N PRO A 14 -11.53 22.39 14.93
CA PRO A 14 -12.57 21.80 15.78
C PRO A 14 -12.21 20.37 16.24
N SER A 15 -11.41 19.62 15.46
CA SER A 15 -10.98 18.26 15.79
C SER A 15 -9.87 18.22 16.84
N LYS A 16 -10.11 17.49 17.95
CA LYS A 16 -9.07 17.25 18.98
C LYS A 16 -7.87 16.49 18.45
N GLU A 17 -8.08 15.57 17.51
CA GLU A 17 -7.01 14.77 16.91
C GLU A 17 -6.08 15.62 16.05
N LEU A 18 -6.62 16.57 15.27
CA LEU A 18 -5.80 17.46 14.44
C LEU A 18 -4.97 18.42 15.29
N ARG A 19 -5.55 18.91 16.39
CA ARG A 19 -4.78 19.68 17.39
C ARG A 19 -3.66 18.84 18.02
N GLN A 20 -3.87 17.54 18.24
CA GLN A 20 -2.82 16.65 18.74
C GLN A 20 -1.73 16.39 17.69
N LYS A 21 -2.09 16.20 16.42
CA LYS A 21 -1.13 16.08 15.32
C LYS A 21 -0.28 17.34 15.18
N ALA A 22 -0.87 18.53 15.29
CA ALA A 22 -0.12 19.78 15.26
C ALA A 22 0.90 19.89 16.40
N LYS A 23 0.54 19.42 17.61
CA LYS A 23 1.47 19.35 18.74
C LYS A 23 2.63 18.39 18.49
N LEU A 24 2.36 17.23 17.88
CA LEU A 24 3.40 16.28 17.50
C LEU A 24 4.36 16.89 16.47
N ILE A 25 3.82 17.58 15.46
CA ILE A 25 4.63 18.30 14.48
C ILE A 25 5.53 19.34 15.16
N ARG A 26 5.00 20.18 16.07
CA ARG A 26 5.81 21.15 16.82
C ARG A 26 6.90 20.49 17.68
N GLN A 27 6.65 19.28 18.19
CA GLN A 27 7.58 18.56 19.03
C GLN A 27 8.74 17.93 18.25
N TYR A 28 8.47 17.37 17.07
CA TYR A 28 9.44 16.56 16.32
C TYR A 28 9.95 17.21 15.04
N ALA A 29 9.15 18.06 14.40
CA ALA A 29 9.52 18.67 13.13
C ALA A 29 10.50 19.83 13.29
N LYS A 30 11.45 19.88 12.37
CA LYS A 30 12.43 20.97 12.25
C LYS A 30 12.10 21.83 11.05
N CYS A 31 12.34 23.13 11.19
CA CYS A 31 12.18 24.10 10.11
C CYS A 31 13.18 23.78 8.99
N PRO A 32 12.75 23.72 7.73
CA PRO A 32 13.63 23.42 6.59
C PRO A 32 14.75 24.46 6.40
N VAL A 33 14.50 25.72 6.77
CA VAL A 33 15.46 26.82 6.59
C VAL A 33 16.40 26.96 7.78
N THR A 34 15.87 27.00 9.01
CA THR A 34 16.66 27.31 10.21
C THR A 34 17.13 26.08 10.98
N GLY A 35 16.51 24.92 10.77
CA GLY A 35 16.76 23.71 11.55
C GLY A 35 16.20 23.74 12.98
N GLU A 36 15.59 24.85 13.40
CA GLU A 36 14.95 25.03 14.71
C GLU A 36 13.57 24.34 14.76
N PRO A 37 13.00 24.07 15.94
CA PRO A 37 11.64 23.54 16.07
C PRO A 37 10.60 24.43 15.37
N VAL A 38 9.60 23.80 14.74
CA VAL A 38 8.54 24.54 14.05
C VAL A 38 7.56 25.18 15.04
N ASP A 39 7.24 26.45 14.84
CA ASP A 39 6.31 27.22 15.70
C ASP A 39 5.32 28.07 14.89
N TYR A 40 5.71 28.47 13.68
CA TYR A 40 4.90 29.27 12.76
C TYR A 40 3.96 28.40 11.90
N VAL A 41 2.68 28.77 11.92
CA VAL A 41 1.61 28.14 11.13
C VAL A 41 1.53 28.80 9.77
N CYS A 42 1.64 28.00 8.70
CA CYS A 42 1.49 28.52 7.35
C CYS A 42 0.05 29.03 7.13
N PRO A 43 -0.17 30.28 6.69
CA PRO A 43 -1.51 30.85 6.51
C PRO A 43 -2.29 30.16 5.38
N VAL A 44 -1.60 29.63 4.36
CA VAL A 44 -2.22 28.96 3.20
C VAL A 44 -2.56 27.51 3.51
N ALA A 45 -1.63 26.78 4.13
CA ALA A 45 -1.78 25.35 4.42
C ALA A 45 -2.49 25.08 5.75
N GLY A 46 -2.40 25.98 6.72
CA GLY A 46 -2.97 25.82 8.06
C GLY A 46 -2.24 24.79 8.94
N ILE A 47 -1.00 24.42 8.58
CA ILE A 47 -0.17 23.44 9.30
C ILE A 47 1.11 24.14 9.80
N PRO A 48 1.61 23.85 11.02
CA PRO A 48 2.91 24.32 11.50
C PRO A 48 4.04 23.80 10.60
N THR A 49 4.88 24.70 10.07
CA THR A 49 5.90 24.33 9.06
C THR A 49 7.26 24.99 9.27
N HIS A 50 7.29 26.21 9.78
CA HIS A 50 8.52 26.99 9.93
C HIS A 50 8.72 27.43 11.38
N ALA A 51 9.94 27.83 11.75
CA ALA A 51 10.22 28.36 13.09
C ALA A 51 9.57 29.74 13.29
N ASN A 52 9.65 30.62 12.29
CA ASN A 52 9.13 31.98 12.34
C ASN A 52 8.67 32.46 10.95
N GLU A 53 8.04 33.64 10.90
CA GLU A 53 7.54 34.24 9.65
C GLU A 53 8.65 34.57 8.65
N GLN A 54 9.83 34.99 9.11
CA GLN A 54 10.95 35.32 8.23
C GLN A 54 11.45 34.07 7.49
N ALA A 55 11.60 32.96 8.21
CA ALA A 55 11.96 31.66 7.65
C ALA A 55 10.92 31.22 6.60
N TYR A 56 9.63 31.35 6.91
CA TYR A 56 8.54 31.07 5.98
C TYR A 56 8.62 31.91 4.70
N LEU A 57 8.83 33.22 4.81
CA LEU A 57 8.92 34.11 3.64
C LEU A 57 10.16 33.84 2.79
N SER A 58 11.25 33.36 3.40
CA SER A 58 12.49 33.06 2.70
C SER A 58 12.49 31.72 1.94
N ASP A 59 11.58 30.80 2.26
CA ASP A 59 11.55 29.45 1.68
C ASP A 59 10.81 29.40 0.33
N THR A 60 11.52 29.70 -0.76
CA THR A 60 10.94 29.68 -2.12
C THR A 60 10.46 28.29 -2.54
N TYR A 61 11.19 27.23 -2.16
CA TYR A 61 10.83 25.85 -2.50
C TYR A 61 9.50 25.45 -1.89
N TYR A 62 9.29 25.80 -0.61
CA TYR A 62 8.03 25.56 0.07
C TYR A 62 6.86 26.24 -0.66
N HIS A 63 7.03 27.50 -1.06
CA HIS A 63 5.99 28.28 -1.71
C HIS A 63 5.62 27.77 -3.11
N GLU A 64 6.56 27.16 -3.81
CA GLU A 64 6.35 26.66 -5.18
C GLU A 64 5.84 25.22 -5.22
N HIS A 65 6.24 24.36 -4.27
CA HIS A 65 6.05 22.91 -4.41
C HIS A 65 5.31 22.22 -3.27
N VAL A 66 5.23 22.85 -2.09
CA VAL A 66 4.76 22.19 -0.86
C VAL A 66 3.44 22.77 -0.35
N LYS A 67 3.29 24.11 -0.33
CA LYS A 67 2.17 24.80 0.36
C LYS A 67 0.79 24.29 -0.06
N ASP A 68 0.57 24.08 -1.37
CA ASP A 68 -0.74 23.73 -1.91
C ASP A 68 -1.08 22.27 -1.63
N LYS A 69 -0.07 21.39 -1.64
CA LYS A 69 -0.23 19.99 -1.26
C LYS A 69 -0.56 19.86 0.22
N LEU A 70 0.11 20.63 1.09
CA LEU A 70 -0.22 20.67 2.52
C LEU A 70 -1.61 21.24 2.79
N ARG A 71 -2.06 22.22 1.99
CA ARG A 71 -3.45 22.70 2.06
C ARG A 71 -4.43 21.56 1.76
N LYS A 72 -4.16 20.73 0.75
CA LYS A 72 -4.96 19.53 0.47
C LYS A 72 -4.96 18.55 1.64
N VAL A 73 -3.80 18.26 2.24
CA VAL A 73 -3.69 17.42 3.45
C VAL A 73 -4.63 17.93 4.55
N ASN A 74 -4.62 19.24 4.79
CA ASN A 74 -5.47 19.87 5.78
C ASN A 74 -6.96 19.66 5.50
N VAL A 75 -7.40 20.00 4.28
CA VAL A 75 -8.80 19.88 3.88
C VAL A 75 -9.27 18.42 3.90
N TYR A 76 -8.44 17.46 3.45
CA TYR A 76 -8.77 16.03 3.47
C TYR A 76 -8.97 15.50 4.90
N GLU A 77 -8.14 15.93 5.84
CA GLU A 77 -8.27 15.53 7.24
C GLU A 77 -9.53 16.10 7.90
N HIS A 78 -9.95 17.31 7.51
CA HIS A 78 -11.20 17.91 7.97
C HIS A 78 -12.42 17.31 7.30
N ASP A 79 -12.35 16.96 6.01
CA ASP A 79 -13.45 16.31 5.29
C ASP A 79 -13.86 15.00 5.97
N LEU A 80 -12.89 14.15 6.30
CA LEU A 80 -13.13 12.89 7.02
C LEU A 80 -13.70 13.06 8.43
N ARG A 81 -13.61 14.27 8.99
CA ARG A 81 -14.11 14.62 10.33
C ARG A 81 -15.27 15.59 10.30
N SER A 82 -15.76 15.93 9.11
CA SER A 82 -16.87 16.87 8.91
C SER A 82 -18.21 16.28 9.33
N GLY A 83 -18.31 14.95 9.42
CA GLY A 83 -19.55 14.24 9.72
C GLY A 83 -20.52 14.19 8.54
N ARG A 84 -20.08 14.52 7.31
CA ARG A 84 -20.88 14.29 6.10
C ARG A 84 -21.10 12.80 5.87
N GLU A 85 -22.05 12.48 5.01
CA GLU A 85 -22.19 11.14 4.48
C GLU A 85 -21.01 10.81 3.55
N PHE A 86 -20.55 9.56 3.62
CA PHE A 86 -19.46 9.03 2.79
C PHE A 86 -19.96 7.90 1.88
N PRO A 87 -20.83 8.20 0.89
CA PRO A 87 -21.33 7.19 -0.06
C PRO A 87 -20.19 6.53 -0.84
N GLU A 88 -19.04 7.19 -0.97
CA GLU A 88 -17.86 6.63 -1.63
C GLU A 88 -17.23 5.42 -0.92
N PHE A 89 -17.61 5.15 0.34
CA PHE A 89 -17.17 3.97 1.10
C PHE A 89 -18.14 2.78 1.00
N ASP A 90 -19.26 2.95 0.30
CA ASP A 90 -20.13 1.83 -0.04
C ASP A 90 -19.54 1.08 -1.24
N PHE A 91 -18.72 0.07 -0.94
CA PHE A 91 -17.95 -0.64 -1.94
C PHE A 91 -18.77 -1.77 -2.58
N PRO A 92 -18.77 -1.88 -3.92
CA PRO A 92 -19.45 -2.98 -4.63
C PRO A 92 -18.95 -4.35 -4.18
N GLU A 93 -19.90 -5.22 -3.81
CA GLU A 93 -19.61 -6.58 -3.31
C GLU A 93 -19.66 -7.66 -4.40
N THR A 94 -20.33 -7.36 -5.50
CA THR A 94 -20.52 -8.25 -6.65
C THR A 94 -20.31 -7.46 -7.93
N ILE A 95 -19.97 -8.17 -9.00
CA ILE A 95 -19.94 -7.58 -10.35
C ILE A 95 -21.21 -8.06 -11.04
N ASP A 96 -22.04 -7.15 -11.54
CA ASP A 96 -23.14 -7.53 -12.41
C ASP A 96 -22.59 -7.98 -13.78
N PRO A 97 -22.70 -9.28 -14.14
CA PRO A 97 -22.18 -9.80 -15.41
C PRO A 97 -22.88 -9.18 -16.63
N THR A 98 -24.04 -8.55 -16.44
CA THR A 98 -24.84 -7.96 -17.51
C THR A 98 -24.46 -6.51 -17.82
N LEU A 99 -23.91 -5.78 -16.85
CA LEU A 99 -23.56 -4.35 -16.98
C LEU A 99 -22.09 -4.14 -17.35
N SER A 100 -21.18 -4.95 -16.78
CA SER A 100 -19.74 -4.86 -17.06
C SER A 100 -19.12 -6.26 -17.08
N PRO A 101 -18.93 -6.89 -18.27
CA PRO A 101 -18.42 -8.26 -18.35
C PRO A 101 -16.93 -8.36 -17.97
N THR A 102 -16.21 -7.24 -17.83
CA THR A 102 -14.75 -7.25 -17.65
C THR A 102 -14.26 -6.05 -16.85
N ILE A 103 -13.43 -6.32 -15.84
CA ILE A 103 -12.80 -5.31 -14.98
C ILE A 103 -11.67 -4.62 -15.76
N ASN A 104 -11.66 -3.29 -15.78
CA ASN A 104 -10.63 -2.51 -16.45
C ASN A 104 -9.63 -1.94 -15.44
N PHE A 105 -8.34 -2.28 -15.62
CA PHE A 105 -7.27 -1.84 -14.72
C PHE A 105 -6.40 -0.69 -15.28
N LEU A 106 -6.86 0.03 -16.31
CA LEU A 106 -6.05 1.08 -16.96
C LEU A 106 -5.68 2.23 -16.00
N ASN A 107 -6.63 2.67 -15.17
CA ASN A 107 -6.47 3.70 -14.15
C ASN A 107 -7.62 3.60 -13.13
N TRP A 108 -7.61 4.43 -12.10
CA TRP A 108 -8.66 4.47 -11.07
C TRP A 108 -10.05 4.74 -11.65
N ASP A 109 -10.20 5.66 -12.58
CA ASP A 109 -11.50 6.06 -13.13
C ASP A 109 -12.18 4.90 -13.86
N MET A 110 -11.45 4.23 -14.75
CA MET A 110 -11.96 3.06 -15.48
C MET A 110 -12.22 1.89 -14.55
N PHE A 111 -11.39 1.73 -13.51
CA PHE A 111 -11.59 0.70 -12.50
C PHE A 111 -12.90 0.94 -11.74
N PHE A 112 -13.12 2.15 -11.21
CA PHE A 112 -14.34 2.50 -10.49
C PHE A 112 -15.59 2.37 -11.36
N TYR A 113 -15.51 2.83 -12.60
CA TYR A 113 -16.61 2.72 -13.56
C TYR A 113 -16.98 1.25 -13.83
N THR A 114 -16.00 0.41 -14.21
CA THR A 114 -16.26 -1.00 -14.55
C THR A 114 -16.63 -1.85 -13.34
N ARG A 115 -16.35 -1.37 -12.13
CA ARG A 115 -16.69 -2.01 -10.86
C ARG A 115 -17.93 -1.43 -10.19
N GLU A 116 -18.60 -0.46 -10.82
CA GLU A 116 -19.84 0.14 -10.33
C GLU A 116 -19.69 0.83 -8.96
N PHE A 117 -18.52 1.42 -8.70
CA PHE A 117 -18.34 2.27 -7.52
C PHE A 117 -19.19 3.53 -7.62
N TYR A 118 -19.47 4.13 -6.47
CA TYR A 118 -20.04 5.47 -6.41
C TYR A 118 -19.22 6.45 -7.27
N SER A 119 -19.90 7.36 -7.98
CA SER A 119 -19.25 8.34 -8.84
C SER A 119 -18.33 9.25 -8.01
N MET A 120 -17.04 9.26 -8.36
CA MET A 120 -16.03 10.06 -7.67
C MET A 120 -16.03 11.47 -8.26
N ASP A 121 -17.06 12.26 -7.93
CA ASP A 121 -17.27 13.59 -8.52
C ASP A 121 -16.28 14.64 -7.99
N THR A 122 -15.70 14.40 -6.82
CA THR A 122 -14.78 15.31 -6.15
C THR A 122 -13.43 14.67 -5.86
N GLU A 123 -12.38 15.51 -5.81
CA GLU A 123 -11.04 15.07 -5.41
C GLU A 123 -11.02 14.48 -3.98
N PHE A 124 -11.95 14.90 -3.10
CA PHE A 124 -12.09 14.39 -1.74
C PHE A 124 -12.47 12.91 -1.72
N GLN A 125 -13.52 12.55 -2.46
CA GLN A 125 -14.01 11.18 -2.56
C GLN A 125 -12.92 10.29 -3.15
N LEU A 126 -12.29 10.76 -4.24
CA LEU A 126 -11.19 10.03 -4.88
C LEU A 126 -10.01 9.81 -3.92
N ALA A 127 -9.55 10.85 -3.22
CA ALA A 127 -8.45 10.75 -2.27
C ALA A 127 -8.77 9.79 -1.12
N ALA A 128 -9.96 9.91 -0.53
CA ALA A 128 -10.39 9.07 0.59
C ALA A 128 -10.46 7.59 0.18
N THR A 129 -11.11 7.29 -0.95
CA THR A 129 -11.35 5.93 -1.41
C THR A 129 -10.08 5.27 -1.94
N THR A 130 -9.26 5.97 -2.74
CA THR A 130 -8.01 5.39 -3.26
C THR A 130 -7.01 5.09 -2.15
N LYS A 131 -6.97 5.87 -1.07
CA LYS A 131 -6.11 5.57 0.09
C LYS A 131 -6.46 4.22 0.74
N MET A 132 -7.74 3.91 0.89
CA MET A 132 -8.19 2.65 1.48
C MET A 132 -7.95 1.47 0.53
N LEU A 133 -8.23 1.66 -0.75
CA LEU A 133 -8.19 0.59 -1.76
C LEU A 133 -6.80 0.34 -2.33
N SER A 134 -5.85 1.25 -2.16
CA SER A 134 -4.56 1.18 -2.85
C SER A 134 -3.86 -0.17 -2.62
N TYR A 135 -3.81 -0.68 -1.39
CA TYR A 135 -3.13 -1.95 -1.09
C TYR A 135 -3.83 -3.19 -1.70
N PRO A 136 -5.11 -3.48 -1.40
CA PRO A 136 -5.78 -4.64 -1.98
C PRO A 136 -5.88 -4.55 -3.51
N ILE A 137 -6.13 -3.38 -4.08
CA ILE A 137 -6.23 -3.24 -5.54
C ILE A 137 -4.87 -3.34 -6.21
N THR A 138 -3.77 -2.93 -5.56
CA THR A 138 -2.41 -3.19 -6.08
C THR A 138 -2.13 -4.69 -6.17
N ILE A 139 -2.49 -5.46 -5.13
CA ILE A 139 -2.36 -6.93 -5.13
C ILE A 139 -3.16 -7.53 -6.28
N GLY A 140 -4.44 -7.13 -6.38
CA GLY A 140 -5.33 -7.56 -7.45
C GLY A 140 -4.77 -7.24 -8.83
N ALA A 141 -4.44 -5.99 -9.09
CA ALA A 141 -3.95 -5.50 -10.37
C ALA A 141 -2.61 -6.13 -10.78
N ALA A 142 -1.72 -6.45 -9.84
CA ALA A 142 -0.45 -7.12 -10.15
C ALA A 142 -0.67 -8.56 -10.66
N ILE A 143 -1.65 -9.27 -10.08
CA ILE A 143 -1.87 -10.69 -10.35
C ILE A 143 -2.91 -10.92 -11.45
N HIS A 144 -3.94 -10.08 -11.57
CA HIS A 144 -5.10 -10.27 -12.46
C HIS A 144 -4.71 -10.44 -13.94
N GLU A 145 -5.52 -11.16 -14.73
CA GLU A 145 -5.23 -11.40 -16.15
C GLU A 145 -5.19 -10.12 -16.99
N TYR A 146 -6.08 -9.16 -16.68
CA TYR A 146 -6.12 -7.81 -17.28
C TYR A 146 -5.22 -6.79 -16.57
N SER A 147 -4.15 -7.26 -15.91
CA SER A 147 -3.17 -6.39 -15.26
C SER A 147 -2.70 -5.25 -16.18
N PRO A 148 -2.50 -4.03 -15.66
CA PRO A 148 -1.96 -2.93 -16.45
C PRO A 148 -0.49 -3.14 -16.82
N TYR A 149 0.18 -4.10 -16.16
CA TYR A 149 1.58 -4.40 -16.40
C TYR A 149 1.73 -5.43 -17.54
N THR A 150 2.21 -4.95 -18.69
CA THR A 150 2.32 -5.76 -19.92
C THR A 150 3.78 -5.92 -20.39
N ILE A 151 4.01 -6.79 -21.39
CA ILE A 151 5.31 -7.07 -22.04
C ILE A 151 5.49 -6.30 -23.35
N LYS A 152 4.47 -5.53 -23.80
CA LYS A 152 4.52 -4.84 -25.10
C LYS A 152 5.72 -3.87 -25.16
N HIS A 153 6.04 -3.27 -26.31
CA HIS A 153 7.26 -2.50 -26.56
C HIS A 153 7.56 -1.30 -25.61
N SER A 154 6.69 -1.00 -24.63
CA SER A 154 6.89 -0.05 -23.52
C SER A 154 6.44 -0.61 -22.16
N GLY A 155 6.29 -1.92 -22.06
CA GLY A 155 5.78 -2.64 -20.91
C GLY A 155 6.88 -3.00 -19.92
N ARG A 156 6.56 -2.96 -18.63
CA ARG A 156 7.51 -3.20 -17.54
C ARG A 156 7.63 -4.67 -17.13
N LEU A 157 6.72 -5.52 -17.58
CA LEU A 157 6.69 -6.94 -17.22
C LEU A 157 7.73 -7.70 -18.03
N THR A 158 8.61 -8.43 -17.34
CA THR A 158 9.64 -9.25 -17.99
C THR A 158 9.08 -10.61 -18.42
N TYR A 159 9.84 -11.36 -19.22
CA TYR A 159 9.48 -12.73 -19.58
C TYR A 159 9.39 -13.66 -18.36
N GLU A 160 10.28 -13.51 -17.37
CA GLU A 160 10.21 -14.27 -16.12
C GLU A 160 9.01 -13.86 -15.26
N GLY A 161 8.66 -12.57 -15.29
CA GLY A 161 7.42 -12.04 -14.72
C GLY A 161 6.19 -12.70 -15.31
N LEU A 162 6.10 -12.76 -16.64
CA LEU A 162 4.98 -13.41 -17.33
C LEU A 162 4.85 -14.89 -16.94
N LYS A 163 5.95 -15.65 -16.93
CA LYS A 163 5.92 -17.08 -16.55
C LYS A 163 5.38 -17.27 -15.13
N SER A 164 5.84 -16.44 -14.19
CA SER A 164 5.43 -16.52 -12.79
C SER A 164 3.97 -16.10 -12.60
N LEU A 165 3.54 -15.02 -13.25
CA LEU A 165 2.16 -14.53 -13.17
C LEU A 165 1.18 -15.44 -13.90
N ALA A 166 1.56 -16.07 -15.01
CA ALA A 166 0.71 -17.02 -15.71
C ALA A 166 0.37 -18.24 -14.84
N ALA A 167 1.34 -18.72 -14.06
CA ALA A 167 1.16 -19.78 -13.07
C ALA A 167 0.14 -19.38 -11.98
N LEU A 168 0.30 -18.19 -11.38
CA LEU A 168 -0.64 -17.67 -10.38
C LEU A 168 -2.05 -17.48 -10.95
N ARG A 169 -2.15 -16.85 -12.13
CA ARG A 169 -3.43 -16.61 -12.82
C ARG A 169 -4.16 -17.91 -13.12
N TYR A 170 -3.45 -18.95 -13.53
CA TYR A 170 -4.06 -20.26 -13.77
C TYR A 170 -4.73 -20.83 -12.51
N ALA A 171 -4.12 -20.62 -11.35
CA ALA A 171 -4.64 -21.14 -10.09
C ALA A 171 -5.74 -20.24 -9.47
N TRP A 172 -5.63 -18.92 -9.59
CA TRP A 172 -6.54 -17.94 -8.99
C TRP A 172 -7.74 -17.58 -9.87
N LEU A 173 -7.58 -17.65 -11.20
CA LEU A 173 -8.61 -17.35 -12.20
C LEU A 173 -8.80 -18.57 -13.11
N PRO A 174 -9.40 -19.66 -12.60
CA PRO A 174 -9.71 -20.81 -13.44
C PRO A 174 -10.66 -20.38 -14.57
N ARG A 175 -10.37 -20.81 -15.79
CA ARG A 175 -11.27 -20.60 -16.94
C ARG A 175 -12.60 -21.29 -16.71
N GLN A 176 -13.67 -20.75 -17.31
CA GLN A 176 -15.01 -21.33 -17.23
C GLN A 176 -14.98 -22.84 -17.54
N GLY A 177 -15.63 -23.63 -16.69
CA GLY A 177 -15.67 -25.10 -16.77
C GLY A 177 -14.54 -25.83 -16.04
N HIS A 178 -13.50 -25.14 -15.55
CA HIS A 178 -12.45 -25.75 -14.72
C HIS A 178 -12.72 -25.50 -13.24
N ARG A 179 -12.50 -26.53 -12.40
CA ARG A 179 -12.57 -26.33 -10.94
C ARG A 179 -11.36 -25.52 -10.47
N PRO A 180 -11.54 -24.56 -9.56
CA PRO A 180 -10.43 -23.83 -8.95
C PRO A 180 -9.51 -24.79 -8.19
N LEU A 181 -8.21 -24.75 -8.50
CA LEU A 181 -7.21 -25.53 -7.78
C LEU A 181 -7.20 -25.20 -6.28
N THR A 182 -7.54 -23.95 -5.92
CA THR A 182 -7.61 -23.47 -4.53
C THR A 182 -8.75 -24.09 -3.72
N ARG A 183 -9.77 -24.67 -4.36
CA ARG A 183 -10.96 -25.19 -3.67
C ARG A 183 -10.78 -26.62 -3.17
N GLU A 184 -9.90 -27.40 -3.80
CA GLU A 184 -9.67 -28.81 -3.49
C GLU A 184 -8.29 -29.09 -2.86
N SER A 185 -7.30 -28.18 -3.00
CA SER A 185 -5.92 -28.40 -2.50
C SER A 185 -5.57 -27.57 -1.26
N ARG A 186 -5.46 -26.24 -1.41
CA ARG A 186 -5.07 -25.27 -0.38
C ARG A 186 -5.46 -23.85 -0.81
N PRO A 187 -5.74 -22.91 0.12
CA PRO A 187 -6.00 -21.53 -0.26
C PRO A 187 -4.77 -20.88 -0.90
N ALA A 188 -5.00 -19.96 -1.83
CA ALA A 188 -3.97 -19.06 -2.32
C ALA A 188 -3.62 -18.04 -1.22
N ARG A 189 -2.33 -17.85 -0.94
CA ARG A 189 -1.86 -17.00 0.15
C ARG A 189 -1.20 -15.73 -0.38
N VAL A 190 -1.59 -14.59 0.17
CA VAL A 190 -0.92 -13.30 -0.03
C VAL A 190 -0.24 -12.93 1.27
N PHE A 191 1.08 -12.97 1.29
CA PHE A 191 1.87 -12.56 2.44
C PHE A 191 2.20 -11.08 2.33
N VAL A 192 1.71 -10.29 3.28
CA VAL A 192 2.06 -8.87 3.42
C VAL A 192 3.13 -8.77 4.51
N ILE A 193 4.38 -8.56 4.11
CA ILE A 193 5.54 -8.54 5.00
C ILE A 193 5.80 -7.11 5.46
N GLY A 194 6.08 -6.95 6.76
CA GLY A 194 6.28 -5.64 7.37
C GLY A 194 4.97 -4.86 7.45
N ALA A 195 3.85 -5.57 7.59
CA ALA A 195 2.52 -4.95 7.59
C ALA A 195 2.38 -3.96 8.76
N ARG A 196 1.94 -2.74 8.43
CA ARG A 196 1.72 -1.63 9.37
C ARG A 196 0.34 -1.01 9.10
N GLY A 197 0.28 -0.04 8.20
CA GLY A 197 -0.98 0.65 7.87
C GLY A 197 -1.96 -0.24 7.12
N GLU A 198 -1.47 -1.25 6.41
CA GLU A 198 -2.24 -2.17 5.57
C GLU A 198 -3.14 -3.06 6.40
N SER A 199 -2.64 -3.56 7.52
CA SER A 199 -3.34 -4.49 8.41
C SER A 199 -4.34 -3.78 9.34
N VAL A 200 -4.20 -2.45 9.52
CA VAL A 200 -5.12 -1.62 10.30
C VAL A 200 -6.35 -1.19 9.49
N LEU A 201 -6.35 -1.43 8.17
CA LEU A 201 -7.51 -1.15 7.34
C LEU A 201 -8.75 -1.92 7.81
N PRO A 202 -9.94 -1.29 7.79
CA PRO A 202 -11.20 -2.00 7.99
C PRO A 202 -11.28 -3.30 7.19
N VAL A 203 -11.60 -4.40 7.89
CA VAL A 203 -11.59 -5.77 7.33
C VAL A 203 -12.39 -5.88 6.03
N HIS A 204 -13.54 -5.20 5.92
CA HIS A 204 -14.39 -5.24 4.72
C HIS A 204 -13.72 -4.68 3.45
N ILE A 205 -12.69 -3.83 3.56
CA ILE A 205 -11.92 -3.33 2.41
C ILE A 205 -11.23 -4.48 1.68
N TRP A 206 -10.70 -5.46 2.43
CA TRP A 206 -10.02 -6.62 1.86
C TRP A 206 -10.96 -7.53 1.08
N ARG A 207 -12.28 -7.45 1.30
CA ARG A 207 -13.29 -8.16 0.51
C ARG A 207 -13.21 -7.81 -0.98
N GLN A 208 -12.70 -6.63 -1.33
CA GLN A 208 -12.50 -6.26 -2.73
C GLN A 208 -11.61 -7.28 -3.48
N LEU A 209 -10.65 -7.92 -2.81
CA LEU A 209 -9.86 -9.01 -3.40
C LEU A 209 -10.72 -10.24 -3.76
N SER A 210 -11.65 -10.65 -2.89
CA SER A 210 -12.51 -11.82 -3.18
C SER A 210 -13.47 -11.55 -4.34
N VAL A 211 -13.82 -10.28 -4.59
CA VAL A 211 -14.59 -9.90 -5.78
C VAL A 211 -13.72 -9.90 -7.05
N LEU A 212 -12.43 -9.56 -6.96
CA LEU A 212 -11.50 -9.66 -8.11
C LEU A 212 -11.20 -11.11 -8.49
N PHE A 213 -11.24 -12.03 -7.53
CA PHE A 213 -10.96 -13.46 -7.73
C PHE A 213 -12.12 -14.33 -7.23
N PRO A 214 -13.29 -14.30 -7.91
CA PRO A 214 -14.53 -14.90 -7.40
C PRO A 214 -14.49 -16.43 -7.27
N HIS A 215 -13.51 -17.09 -7.89
CA HIS A 215 -13.40 -18.55 -7.83
C HIS A 215 -12.26 -19.03 -6.93
N ALA A 216 -11.39 -18.13 -6.46
CA ALA A 216 -10.26 -18.48 -5.61
C ALA A 216 -10.66 -18.48 -4.12
N ASN A 217 -10.09 -19.41 -3.36
CA ASN A 217 -10.02 -19.29 -1.91
C ASN A 217 -8.74 -18.54 -1.57
N LEU A 218 -8.88 -17.38 -0.94
CA LEU A 218 -7.81 -16.44 -0.62
C LEU A 218 -7.55 -16.38 0.88
N GLN A 219 -6.28 -16.26 1.24
CA GLN A 219 -5.83 -15.97 2.59
C GLN A 219 -4.83 -14.83 2.52
N VAL A 220 -5.12 -13.71 3.18
CA VAL A 220 -4.16 -12.61 3.33
C VAL A 220 -3.48 -12.77 4.68
N VAL A 221 -2.17 -12.91 4.67
CA VAL A 221 -1.34 -13.16 5.85
C VAL A 221 -0.51 -11.90 6.12
N PHE A 222 -0.86 -11.15 7.15
CA PHE A 222 -0.09 -10.01 7.62
C PHE A 222 1.02 -10.49 8.55
N ILE A 223 2.26 -10.08 8.27
CA ILE A 223 3.44 -10.48 9.02
C ILE A 223 4.18 -9.22 9.48
N GLY A 224 4.45 -9.15 10.79
CA GLY A 224 5.29 -8.12 11.38
C GLY A 224 4.84 -7.74 12.79
N PRO A 225 5.74 -7.18 13.60
CA PRO A 225 5.44 -6.81 14.99
C PRO A 225 4.37 -5.73 15.12
N GLU A 226 4.20 -4.90 14.09
CA GLU A 226 3.24 -3.79 14.06
C GLU A 226 1.94 -4.14 13.31
N CYS A 227 1.73 -5.41 12.96
CA CYS A 227 0.59 -5.79 12.11
C CYS A 227 -0.75 -5.78 12.86
N LEU A 228 -0.76 -5.89 14.19
CA LEU A 228 -1.98 -5.96 14.98
C LEU A 228 -2.05 -4.81 15.99
N TYR A 229 -2.91 -3.83 15.74
CA TYR A 229 -3.09 -2.66 16.61
C TYR A 229 -4.40 -2.73 17.40
N ASN A 230 -4.31 -2.64 18.72
CA ASN A 230 -5.48 -2.58 19.58
C ASN A 230 -5.91 -1.12 19.81
N HIS A 231 -7.01 -0.71 19.20
CA HIS A 231 -7.53 0.66 19.34
C HIS A 231 -7.96 1.03 20.78
N ARG A 232 -8.36 0.05 21.61
CA ARG A 232 -8.76 0.30 23.00
C ARG A 232 -7.55 0.59 23.88
N GLU A 233 -6.51 -0.21 23.74
CA GLU A 233 -5.28 -0.10 24.53
C GLU A 233 -4.25 0.85 23.91
N ARG A 234 -4.47 1.29 22.66
CA ARG A 234 -3.60 2.17 21.88
C ARG A 234 -2.16 1.65 21.77
N ARG A 235 -2.00 0.34 21.57
CA ARG A 235 -0.71 -0.32 21.43
C ARG A 235 -0.78 -1.46 20.42
N TYR A 236 0.37 -1.77 19.82
CA TYR A 236 0.54 -2.99 19.04
C TYR A 236 0.56 -4.21 19.96
N MET A 237 -0.11 -5.27 19.53
CA MET A 237 -0.20 -6.53 20.25
C MET A 237 0.87 -7.50 19.75
N SER A 238 1.44 -8.27 20.67
CA SER A 238 2.27 -9.43 20.36
C SER A 238 1.52 -10.67 20.81
N LEU A 239 1.21 -11.56 19.86
CA LEU A 239 0.52 -12.83 20.07
C LEU A 239 1.50 -13.99 19.90
N GLU A 240 1.37 -15.03 20.74
CA GLU A 240 2.12 -16.27 20.57
C GLU A 240 1.56 -17.16 19.44
N GLN A 241 0.29 -16.97 19.10
CA GLN A 241 -0.41 -17.72 18.06
C GLN A 241 -1.08 -16.75 17.10
N PRO A 242 -1.16 -17.10 15.80
CA PRO A 242 -1.75 -16.20 14.82
C PRO A 242 -3.24 -16.03 15.04
N GLU A 243 -3.71 -14.79 14.90
CA GLU A 243 -5.14 -14.49 14.93
C GLU A 243 -5.72 -14.61 13.52
N THR A 244 -6.86 -15.29 13.37
CA THR A 244 -7.53 -15.43 12.06
C THR A 244 -8.92 -14.80 12.10
N ILE A 245 -9.16 -13.88 11.18
CA ILE A 245 -10.45 -13.23 10.97
C ILE A 245 -11.01 -13.70 9.63
N ARG A 246 -12.15 -14.40 9.66
CA ARG A 246 -12.83 -14.83 8.44
C ARG A 246 -13.80 -13.73 7.98
N ILE A 247 -13.60 -13.24 6.75
CA ILE A 247 -14.45 -12.20 6.16
C ILE A 247 -15.66 -12.84 5.48
N ASP A 248 -15.40 -13.84 4.65
CA ASP A 248 -16.43 -14.57 3.90
C ASP A 248 -16.03 -16.06 3.77
N GLU A 249 -16.80 -16.84 3.02
CA GLU A 249 -16.50 -18.27 2.82
C GLU A 249 -15.16 -18.53 2.13
N ARG A 250 -14.66 -17.57 1.33
CA ARG A 250 -13.49 -17.69 0.46
C ARG A 250 -12.30 -16.85 0.92
N LEU A 251 -12.49 -15.86 1.80
CA LEU A 251 -11.46 -14.92 2.23
C LEU A 251 -11.27 -14.93 3.75
N SER A 252 -10.02 -15.12 4.15
CA SER A 252 -9.57 -14.99 5.55
C SER A 252 -8.36 -14.06 5.65
N LEU A 253 -8.29 -13.32 6.76
CA LEU A 253 -7.13 -12.53 7.15
C LEU A 253 -6.45 -13.24 8.33
N VAL A 254 -5.14 -13.38 8.28
CA VAL A 254 -4.34 -14.00 9.34
C VAL A 254 -3.24 -13.04 9.77
N TYR A 255 -3.07 -12.85 11.08
CA TYR A 255 -2.12 -11.91 11.66
C TYR A 255 -1.02 -12.66 12.41
N TYR A 256 0.21 -12.51 11.95
CA TYR A 256 1.42 -12.99 12.63
C TYR A 256 2.21 -11.79 13.14
N THR A 257 2.28 -11.65 14.46
CA THR A 257 2.93 -10.52 15.14
C THR A 257 4.45 -10.71 15.31
N GLU A 258 5.05 -11.62 14.54
CA GLU A 258 6.47 -11.92 14.55
C GLU A 258 7.08 -11.60 13.17
N THR A 259 8.40 -11.47 13.14
CA THR A 259 9.19 -11.19 11.95
C THR A 259 9.22 -12.37 10.96
N PHE A 260 9.29 -12.07 9.66
CA PHE A 260 9.21 -13.09 8.61
C PHE A 260 10.39 -14.06 8.64
N ASP A 261 11.60 -13.59 8.91
CA ASP A 261 12.81 -14.41 8.98
C ASP A 261 12.69 -15.53 10.03
N LYS A 262 12.15 -15.23 11.22
CA LYS A 262 11.91 -16.26 12.25
C LYS A 262 10.84 -17.28 11.82
N LEU A 263 9.72 -16.80 11.27
CA LEU A 263 8.63 -17.66 10.79
C LEU A 263 9.03 -18.52 9.58
N HIS A 264 9.96 -18.02 8.78
CA HIS A 264 10.57 -18.77 7.69
C HIS A 264 11.48 -19.87 8.24
N GLN A 265 12.34 -19.56 9.21
CA GLN A 265 13.26 -20.51 9.84
C GLN A 265 12.56 -21.60 10.66
N SER A 266 11.45 -21.27 11.33
CA SER A 266 10.63 -22.24 12.07
C SER A 266 9.88 -23.22 11.16
N GLY A 267 9.72 -22.89 9.88
CA GLY A 267 9.00 -23.71 8.92
C GLY A 267 7.48 -23.47 8.91
N ASP A 268 6.97 -22.44 9.61
CA ASP A 268 5.52 -22.22 9.80
C ASP A 268 4.75 -22.06 8.48
N PHE A 269 5.41 -21.56 7.43
CA PHE A 269 4.79 -21.33 6.12
C PHE A 269 5.11 -22.41 5.08
N PHE A 270 5.96 -23.39 5.42
CA PHE A 270 6.34 -24.46 4.50
C PHE A 270 5.20 -25.49 4.30
N PRO A 271 5.04 -26.01 3.06
CA PRO A 271 5.76 -25.64 1.85
C PRO A 271 5.23 -24.33 1.23
N TYR A 272 6.14 -23.49 0.75
CA TYR A 272 5.79 -22.46 -0.23
C TYR A 272 5.48 -23.12 -1.55
N ASP A 273 4.44 -22.66 -2.24
CA ASP A 273 4.19 -23.06 -3.62
C ASP A 273 3.99 -21.81 -4.51
N PRO A 274 4.94 -21.58 -5.46
CA PRO A 274 4.93 -20.42 -6.35
C PRO A 274 3.73 -20.29 -7.30
N TYR A 275 2.83 -21.27 -7.36
CA TYR A 275 1.60 -21.22 -8.14
C TYR A 275 0.42 -20.68 -7.32
N LEU A 276 0.55 -20.61 -6.00
CA LEU A 276 -0.53 -20.18 -5.11
C LEU A 276 -0.12 -19.06 -4.14
N ASP A 277 1.17 -18.93 -3.83
CA ASP A 277 1.70 -17.96 -2.87
C ASP A 277 2.33 -16.75 -3.56
N ALA A 278 2.02 -15.56 -3.02
CA ALA A 278 2.61 -14.28 -3.46
C ALA A 278 2.97 -13.42 -2.25
N PHE A 279 4.08 -12.69 -2.35
CA PHE A 279 4.57 -11.78 -1.32
C PHE A 279 4.46 -10.33 -1.75
N PHE A 280 4.07 -9.47 -0.81
CA PHE A 280 3.98 -8.01 -0.99
C PHE A 280 4.68 -7.31 0.17
N MET A 281 5.52 -6.35 -0.16
CA MET A 281 6.23 -5.48 0.77
C MET A 281 5.83 -4.04 0.44
N PHE A 282 4.93 -3.47 1.24
CA PHE A 282 4.47 -2.09 1.03
C PHE A 282 5.41 -1.11 1.73
N GLN A 283 6.10 -0.29 0.93
CA GLN A 283 7.09 0.70 1.40
C GLN A 283 8.03 0.17 2.49
N PRO A 284 8.78 -0.92 2.20
CA PRO A 284 9.66 -1.53 3.19
C PRO A 284 10.86 -0.66 3.57
N GLY A 285 11.29 0.25 2.68
CA GLY A 285 12.48 1.07 2.88
C GLY A 285 13.72 0.19 2.99
N LEU A 286 13.93 -0.73 2.05
CA LEU A 286 15.06 -1.67 2.05
C LEU A 286 16.41 -0.97 2.07
N GLY A 287 16.54 0.12 1.30
CA GLY A 287 17.77 0.88 1.17
C GLY A 287 17.85 2.08 2.11
N ALA A 288 16.84 2.33 2.94
CA ALA A 288 16.84 3.43 3.91
C ALA A 288 17.93 3.21 4.98
N LYS A 289 18.52 4.30 5.49
CA LYS A 289 19.66 4.21 6.41
C LYS A 289 19.25 3.67 7.77
N GLU A 290 18.01 3.96 8.16
CA GLU A 290 17.41 3.62 9.43
C GLU A 290 17.15 2.12 9.57
N THR A 291 16.84 1.45 8.46
CA THR A 291 16.47 0.02 8.35
C THR A 291 17.58 -0.82 7.72
N ALA A 292 18.74 -0.23 7.46
CA ALA A 292 19.84 -0.86 6.75
C ALA A 292 20.33 -2.13 7.49
N GLY A 293 20.16 -3.28 6.84
CA GLY A 293 20.61 -4.58 7.34
C GLY A 293 19.55 -5.41 8.06
N GLU A 294 18.43 -4.81 8.48
CA GLU A 294 17.32 -5.55 9.11
C GLU A 294 16.62 -6.50 8.13
N TRP A 295 16.61 -6.14 6.85
CA TRP A 295 15.90 -6.87 5.81
C TRP A 295 16.67 -8.07 5.23
N ASN A 296 17.96 -8.23 5.52
CA ASN A 296 18.81 -9.23 4.86
C ASN A 296 18.26 -10.66 5.01
N ALA A 297 17.99 -11.10 6.23
CA ALA A 297 17.46 -12.45 6.50
C ALA A 297 16.06 -12.66 5.88
N THR A 298 15.24 -11.60 5.85
CA THR A 298 13.91 -11.63 5.23
C THR A 298 14.02 -11.78 3.71
N ILE A 299 14.87 -11.00 3.05
CA ILE A 299 15.09 -11.10 1.60
C ILE A 299 15.66 -12.46 1.22
N GLU A 300 16.59 -13.02 1.99
CA GLU A 300 17.10 -14.36 1.77
C GLU A 300 15.99 -15.41 1.78
N GLY A 301 15.15 -15.44 2.82
CA GLY A 301 14.01 -16.35 2.89
C GLY A 301 12.98 -16.14 1.76
N LEU A 302 12.77 -14.89 1.33
CA LEU A 302 11.91 -14.58 0.19
C LEU A 302 12.48 -15.13 -1.12
N LEU A 303 13.79 -15.01 -1.37
CA LEU A 303 14.46 -15.56 -2.54
C LEU A 303 14.52 -17.10 -2.51
N GLU A 304 14.55 -17.71 -1.32
CA GLU A 304 14.45 -19.16 -1.15
C GLU A 304 13.07 -19.69 -1.51
N SER A 305 12.00 -18.95 -1.19
CA SER A 305 10.61 -19.36 -1.48
C SER A 305 10.30 -19.58 -2.96
N LYS A 306 11.08 -18.97 -3.87
CA LYS A 306 10.84 -18.93 -5.34
C LYS A 306 9.46 -18.41 -5.75
N CYS A 307 8.73 -17.78 -4.83
CA CYS A 307 7.44 -17.14 -5.08
C CYS A 307 7.66 -15.72 -5.60
N VAL A 308 6.62 -15.14 -6.18
CA VAL A 308 6.67 -13.73 -6.62
C VAL A 308 6.73 -12.82 -5.40
N VAL A 309 7.57 -11.79 -5.47
CA VAL A 309 7.67 -10.75 -4.45
C VAL A 309 7.47 -9.40 -5.15
N PHE A 310 6.47 -8.64 -4.71
CA PHE A 310 6.27 -7.26 -5.13
C PHE A 310 6.68 -6.32 -4.02
N SER A 311 7.34 -5.22 -4.38
CA SER A 311 7.71 -4.16 -3.45
C SER A 311 7.25 -2.83 -4.00
N THR A 312 6.78 -1.95 -3.10
CA THR A 312 6.25 -0.63 -3.46
C THR A 312 6.96 0.49 -2.71
N ALA A 313 6.85 1.73 -3.20
CA ALA A 313 7.47 2.90 -2.57
C ALA A 313 6.56 4.15 -2.65
N TYR A 314 6.91 5.20 -1.90
CA TYR A 314 6.19 6.48 -1.89
C TYR A 314 6.47 7.31 -3.14
N HIS A 315 7.74 7.36 -3.56
CA HIS A 315 8.16 8.10 -4.74
C HIS A 315 9.33 7.41 -5.46
N GLU A 316 9.76 8.00 -6.57
CA GLU A 316 10.77 7.40 -7.44
C GLU A 316 12.12 7.22 -6.75
N GLN A 317 12.57 8.22 -5.98
CA GLN A 317 13.85 8.14 -5.27
C GLN A 317 13.90 6.98 -4.27
N ASP A 318 12.86 6.78 -3.45
CA ASP A 318 12.75 5.65 -2.53
C ASP A 318 12.79 4.30 -3.26
N MET A 319 12.02 4.20 -4.35
CA MET A 319 12.00 2.99 -5.17
C MET A 319 13.39 2.68 -5.72
N LEU A 320 14.10 3.69 -6.25
CA LEU A 320 15.43 3.52 -6.80
C LEU A 320 16.45 3.14 -5.72
N GLN A 321 16.35 3.74 -4.53
CA GLN A 321 17.20 3.39 -3.39
C GLN A 321 17.00 1.93 -2.96
N ASP A 322 15.75 1.48 -2.84
CA ASP A 322 15.42 0.08 -2.52
C ASP A 322 15.86 -0.88 -3.64
N TRP A 323 15.69 -0.46 -4.90
CA TRP A 323 16.09 -1.22 -6.07
C TRP A 323 17.61 -1.39 -6.16
N ASP A 324 18.36 -0.31 -6.01
CA ASP A 324 19.82 -0.30 -6.10
C ASP A 324 20.44 -1.12 -4.95
N TRP A 325 19.85 -1.02 -3.75
CA TRP A 325 20.22 -1.87 -2.63
C TRP A 325 19.98 -3.35 -2.93
N LEU A 326 18.81 -3.72 -3.46
CA LEU A 326 18.50 -5.11 -3.84
C LEU A 326 19.45 -5.63 -4.92
N GLN A 327 19.71 -4.84 -5.95
CA GLN A 327 20.60 -5.24 -7.05
C GLN A 327 22.05 -5.41 -6.57
N SER A 328 22.53 -4.52 -5.71
CA SER A 328 23.90 -4.56 -5.19
C SER A 328 24.15 -5.76 -4.28
N ASN A 329 23.15 -6.18 -3.50
CA ASN A 329 23.29 -7.27 -2.53
C ASN A 329 22.86 -8.65 -3.07
N TYR A 330 21.90 -8.70 -4.01
CA TYR A 330 21.22 -9.95 -4.41
C TYR A 330 20.98 -10.07 -5.94
N GLY A 331 21.49 -9.17 -6.78
CA GLY A 331 21.24 -9.16 -8.22
C GLY A 331 21.63 -10.46 -8.94
N ASP A 332 22.63 -11.18 -8.43
CA ASP A 332 23.05 -12.48 -8.94
C ASP A 332 22.11 -13.64 -8.54
N LYS A 333 21.29 -13.46 -7.50
CA LYS A 333 20.38 -14.47 -6.94
C LYS A 333 18.91 -14.26 -7.29
N LEU A 334 18.55 -13.14 -7.92
CA LEU A 334 17.15 -12.81 -8.27
C LEU A 334 16.90 -12.71 -9.78
N ASP A 335 15.66 -13.01 -10.15
CA ASP A 335 15.06 -12.67 -11.45
C ASP A 335 14.16 -11.45 -11.26
N VAL A 336 14.26 -10.49 -12.16
CA VAL A 336 13.34 -9.35 -12.21
C VAL A 336 12.05 -9.79 -12.88
N LEU A 337 10.92 -9.62 -12.21
CA LEU A 337 9.58 -9.92 -12.74
C LEU A 337 8.92 -8.67 -13.32
N LEU A 338 9.01 -7.55 -12.61
CA LEU A 338 8.45 -6.26 -12.99
C LEU A 338 9.52 -5.20 -12.72
N THR A 339 9.93 -4.49 -13.78
CA THR A 339 10.92 -3.41 -13.67
C THR A 339 10.36 -2.22 -12.87
N PRO A 340 11.21 -1.45 -12.17
CA PRO A 340 10.80 -0.25 -11.42
C PRO A 340 9.94 0.72 -12.24
N GLY A 341 8.88 1.26 -11.64
CA GLY A 341 8.00 2.25 -12.27
C GLY A 341 6.71 2.51 -11.50
N ASP A 342 5.77 3.18 -12.15
CA ASP A 342 4.53 3.65 -11.52
C ASP A 342 3.56 2.54 -11.16
N ASN A 343 3.04 2.57 -9.94
CA ASN A 343 1.88 1.80 -9.54
C ASN A 343 0.61 2.51 -9.99
N VAL A 344 -0.12 1.90 -10.93
CA VAL A 344 -1.37 2.45 -11.46
C VAL A 344 -2.41 2.69 -10.37
N PHE A 345 -2.37 1.90 -9.29
CA PHE A 345 -3.30 1.97 -8.16
C PHE A 345 -2.67 2.58 -6.90
N GLY A 346 -1.74 3.51 -7.06
CA GLY A 346 -1.27 4.36 -5.96
C GLY A 346 -2.37 5.28 -5.42
N SER A 347 -2.28 5.67 -4.15
CA SER A 347 -3.26 6.58 -3.55
C SER A 347 -3.14 7.99 -4.13
N THR A 348 -4.26 8.66 -4.39
CA THR A 348 -4.24 10.07 -4.80
C THR A 348 -4.21 11.02 -3.60
N ARG A 349 -4.32 10.50 -2.37
CA ARG A 349 -4.36 11.32 -1.16
C ARG A 349 -2.97 11.76 -0.71
N TRP A 350 -2.79 13.06 -0.60
CA TRP A 350 -1.60 13.66 0.02
C TRP A 350 -1.60 13.44 1.54
N GLU A 351 -0.40 13.15 2.06
CA GLU A 351 -0.07 13.06 3.48
C GLU A 351 1.17 13.89 3.80
N VAL A 352 1.33 14.24 5.08
CA VAL A 352 2.46 15.01 5.58
C VAL A 352 3.31 14.15 6.51
N ASN A 353 4.63 14.20 6.34
CA ASN A 353 5.56 13.62 7.30
C ASN A 353 5.58 14.50 8.57
N TYR A 354 5.29 13.92 9.73
CA TYR A 354 5.23 14.66 10.99
C TYR A 354 6.60 15.07 11.54
N VAL A 355 7.68 14.48 11.05
CA VAL A 355 9.07 14.83 11.41
C VAL A 355 9.66 15.84 10.42
N ASN A 356 9.17 15.87 9.20
CA ASN A 356 9.57 16.84 8.19
C ASN A 356 8.36 17.32 7.37
N THR A 357 7.79 18.46 7.75
CA THR A 357 6.56 18.97 7.12
C THR A 357 6.76 19.49 5.70
N SER A 358 8.02 19.64 5.25
CA SER A 358 8.32 19.94 3.85
C SER A 358 8.21 18.72 2.94
N GLU A 359 8.19 17.53 3.54
CA GLU A 359 8.03 16.26 2.85
C GLU A 359 6.55 15.87 2.86
N VAL A 360 5.95 15.95 1.68
CA VAL A 360 4.54 15.61 1.43
C VAL A 360 4.55 14.47 0.42
N TYR A 361 3.86 13.38 0.76
CA TYR A 361 3.90 12.16 -0.02
C TYR A 361 2.50 11.61 -0.28
N GLN A 362 2.41 10.75 -1.29
CA GLN A 362 1.26 9.89 -1.52
C GLN A 362 1.71 8.45 -1.30
N VAL A 363 0.85 7.62 -0.74
CA VAL A 363 1.23 6.23 -0.46
C VAL A 363 1.17 5.38 -1.72
N ASN A 364 2.06 4.39 -1.81
CA ASN A 364 1.97 3.30 -2.78
C ASN A 364 2.05 3.70 -4.26
N GLN A 365 2.85 4.71 -4.60
CA GLN A 365 2.93 5.26 -5.95
C GLN A 365 3.81 4.48 -6.92
N LYS A 366 4.77 3.71 -6.41
CA LYS A 366 5.76 3.01 -7.23
C LYS A 366 5.73 1.51 -6.93
N ILE A 367 6.09 0.68 -7.90
CA ILE A 367 6.10 -0.77 -7.77
C ILE A 367 7.14 -1.43 -8.67
N PHE A 368 7.82 -2.44 -8.13
CA PHE A 368 8.63 -3.41 -8.86
C PHE A 368 8.39 -4.82 -8.33
N GLY A 369 8.91 -5.83 -9.02
CA GLY A 369 8.70 -7.22 -8.65
C GLY A 369 9.92 -8.08 -8.95
N ILE A 370 10.22 -9.01 -8.05
CA ILE A 370 11.36 -9.92 -8.12
C ILE A 370 10.95 -11.34 -7.71
N ARG A 371 11.83 -12.30 -7.98
CA ARG A 371 11.75 -13.69 -7.53
C ARG A 371 13.15 -14.22 -7.33
N GLY A 372 13.37 -15.19 -6.43
CA GLY A 372 14.63 -15.93 -6.42
C GLY A 372 14.84 -16.73 -7.71
N LYS A 373 16.09 -16.78 -8.19
CA LYS A 373 16.45 -17.55 -9.39
C LYS A 373 16.10 -19.02 -9.23
N ARG A 374 15.59 -19.59 -10.32
CA ARG A 374 15.43 -21.05 -10.49
C ARG A 374 16.61 -21.54 -11.32
N TYR A 375 17.54 -22.26 -10.70
CA TYR A 375 18.56 -22.97 -11.46
C TYR A 375 17.85 -24.06 -12.27
N PRO A 376 18.16 -24.21 -13.58
CA PRO A 376 17.74 -25.39 -14.31
C PRO A 376 18.23 -26.61 -13.53
N ALA A 377 17.35 -27.57 -13.26
CA ALA A 377 17.80 -28.87 -12.80
C ALA A 377 18.78 -29.40 -13.86
N ILE A 378 20.03 -29.66 -13.46
CA ILE A 378 21.09 -30.23 -14.31
C ILE A 378 20.70 -31.65 -14.69
#